data_AF-A0A944YGG1-F1
#
_entry.id   AF-A0A944YGG1-F1
#
_cell.length_a   1.000
_cell.length_b   1.000
_cell.length_c   1.000
_cell.angle_alpha   90.00
_cell.angle_beta   90.00
_cell.angle_gamma   90.00
#
_symmetry.space_group_name_H-M   'P 1'
#
loop_
_entity.id
_entity.type
_entity.pdbx_description
1 polymer ?
#
loop_
_entity_poly.entity_id
_entity_poly.type
_entity_poly.pdbx_seq_one_letter_code
_entity_poly.pdbx_strand_id
1 'polypeptide(L)'
;MKKRIITPPPFNDFLGLEKINFGNARLLIFHGISGSGKSSNLNYFAYHHSSTTRDSVKWIWTQHKRFDVSSIKGHDLVIVDEIISPIQLPAIFKLLRANKRVAIASHLNPVWFKIFCHSTPSLFFRTDASSKKIRDYLDDKCIPYSPESIISFCKTYGSNYVDLQCILESYPGKNFDDALKWNQKFNQITSFVPKNWIPSIPKLKFD
;
A
#
# COMPACT_ATOMS: atom_id res chain seq x y z
N MET A 1 -0.24 -29.61 -16.57
CA MET A 1 -1.06 -28.60 -15.87
C MET A 1 -0.90 -27.25 -16.56
N LYS A 2 -1.94 -26.70 -17.20
CA LYS A 2 -1.89 -25.32 -17.71
C LYS A 2 -1.90 -24.39 -16.50
N LYS A 3 -0.86 -23.55 -16.33
CA LYS A 3 -0.89 -22.46 -15.35
C LYS A 3 -2.16 -21.64 -15.62
N ARG A 4 -3.07 -21.55 -14.66
CA ARG A 4 -4.17 -20.59 -14.72
C ARG A 4 -3.51 -19.23 -14.93
N ILE A 5 -3.82 -18.59 -16.05
CA ILE A 5 -3.49 -17.19 -16.25
C ILE A 5 -4.38 -16.46 -15.25
N ILE A 6 -3.80 -16.08 -14.11
CA ILE A 6 -4.47 -15.24 -13.13
C ILE A 6 -4.47 -13.87 -13.78
N THR A 7 -5.59 -13.51 -14.43
CA THR A 7 -5.82 -12.13 -14.83
C THR A 7 -5.77 -11.31 -13.56
N PRO A 8 -4.88 -10.30 -13.45
CA PRO A 8 -4.86 -9.45 -12.28
C PRO A 8 -6.26 -8.83 -12.12
N PRO A 9 -6.76 -8.69 -10.88
CA PRO A 9 -8.04 -8.01 -10.66
C PRO A 9 -8.00 -6.62 -11.30
N PRO A 10 -9.15 -6.11 -11.78
CA PRO A 10 -9.23 -4.78 -12.35
C PRO A 10 -8.66 -3.74 -11.37
N PHE A 11 -7.98 -2.72 -11.91
CA PHE A 11 -7.45 -1.64 -11.09
C PHE A 11 -8.60 -0.87 -10.43
N ASN A 12 -8.59 -0.80 -9.11
CA ASN A 12 -9.56 -0.04 -8.35
C ASN A 12 -9.13 1.43 -8.27
N ASP A 13 -9.76 2.29 -9.09
CA ASP A 13 -9.50 3.74 -9.12
C ASP A 13 -10.23 4.53 -8.01
N PHE A 14 -10.12 4.09 -6.75
CA PHE A 14 -10.75 4.78 -5.62
C PHE A 14 -10.21 6.20 -5.36
N LEU A 15 -9.08 6.55 -5.98
CA LEU A 15 -8.49 7.90 -5.93
C LEU A 15 -8.94 8.79 -7.10
N GLY A 16 -9.66 8.23 -8.08
CA GLY A 16 -10.12 8.96 -9.26
C GLY A 16 -8.99 9.46 -10.16
N LEU A 17 -7.86 8.76 -10.19
CA LEU A 17 -6.66 9.13 -10.95
C LEU A 17 -6.96 9.30 -12.43
N GLU A 18 -7.86 8.48 -13.00
CA GLU A 18 -8.22 8.55 -14.42
C GLU A 18 -8.76 9.93 -14.84
N LYS A 19 -9.44 10.62 -13.91
CA LYS A 19 -10.11 11.90 -14.18
C LYS A 19 -9.26 13.12 -13.81
N ILE A 20 -8.08 12.92 -13.24
CA ILE A 20 -7.25 14.00 -12.73
C ILE A 20 -6.34 14.55 -13.84
N ASN A 21 -6.30 15.88 -13.96
CA ASN A 21 -5.31 16.55 -14.80
C ASN A 21 -3.99 16.75 -14.05
N PHE A 22 -2.93 16.09 -14.50
CA PHE A 22 -1.59 16.15 -13.90
C PHE A 22 -0.65 17.19 -14.52
N GLY A 23 -1.14 18.00 -15.48
CA GLY A 23 -0.31 18.82 -16.39
C GLY A 23 0.74 19.69 -15.68
N ASN A 24 0.36 20.37 -14.59
CA ASN A 24 1.26 21.28 -13.88
C ASN A 24 1.95 20.63 -12.67
N ALA A 25 1.58 19.42 -12.29
CA ALA A 25 2.11 18.76 -11.09
C ALA A 25 3.49 18.16 -11.37
N ARG A 26 4.50 18.60 -10.62
CA ARG A 26 5.88 18.10 -10.68
C ARG A 26 6.17 17.04 -9.63
N LEU A 27 5.44 17.06 -8.51
CA LEU A 27 5.57 16.08 -7.43
C LEU A 27 4.21 15.44 -7.13
N LEU A 28 4.14 14.11 -7.21
CA LEU A 28 2.93 13.35 -6.84
C LEU A 28 3.24 12.50 -5.61
N ILE A 29 2.39 12.58 -4.60
CA ILE A 29 2.67 11.97 -3.29
C ILE A 29 1.51 11.06 -2.92
N PHE A 30 1.73 9.75 -3.06
CA PHE A 30 0.83 8.73 -2.55
C PHE A 30 1.26 8.38 -1.13
N HIS A 31 0.43 8.74 -0.15
CA HIS A 31 0.75 8.52 1.25
C HIS A 31 -0.30 7.70 1.99
N GLY A 32 0.13 7.00 3.03
CA GLY A 32 -0.73 6.18 3.88
C GLY A 32 -0.01 4.95 4.46
N ILE A 33 -0.73 4.18 5.27
CA ILE A 33 -0.21 2.97 5.93
C ILE A 33 0.26 1.88 4.95
N SER A 34 0.97 0.87 5.46
CA SER A 34 1.36 -0.30 4.64
C SER A 34 0.12 -0.99 4.06
N GLY A 35 0.25 -1.58 2.86
CA GLY A 35 -0.85 -2.28 2.20
C GLY A 35 -2.00 -1.39 1.69
N SER A 36 -1.93 -0.07 1.83
CA SER A 36 -3.00 0.85 1.41
C SER A 36 -3.15 1.00 -0.12
N GLY A 37 -2.24 0.45 -0.92
CA GLY A 37 -2.28 0.52 -2.38
C GLY A 37 -1.49 1.68 -3.01
N LYS A 38 -0.52 2.28 -2.29
CA LYS A 38 0.37 3.32 -2.84
C LYS A 38 1.09 2.87 -4.12
N SER A 39 1.78 1.74 -4.06
CA SER A 39 2.56 1.20 -5.18
C SER A 39 1.66 0.79 -6.35
N SER A 40 0.46 0.25 -6.08
CA SER A 40 -0.52 -0.08 -7.12
C SER A 40 -1.00 1.16 -7.87
N ASN A 41 -1.31 2.25 -7.15
CA ASN A 41 -1.69 3.52 -7.76
C ASN A 41 -0.54 4.18 -8.53
N LEU A 42 0.70 4.09 -8.02
CA LEU A 42 1.88 4.53 -8.77
C LEU A 42 2.08 3.73 -10.05
N ASN A 43 1.89 2.41 -9.99
CA ASN A 43 2.03 1.54 -11.15
C ASN A 43 0.99 1.87 -12.23
N TYR A 44 -0.28 2.05 -11.83
CA TYR A 44 -1.33 2.53 -12.72
C TYR A 44 -0.96 3.89 -13.34
N PHE A 45 -0.55 4.85 -12.52
CA PHE A 45 -0.14 6.15 -13.01
C PHE A 45 1.04 6.07 -13.99
N ALA A 46 2.02 5.21 -13.74
CA ALA A 46 3.20 5.09 -14.59
C ALA A 46 2.91 4.52 -15.97
N TYR A 47 2.10 3.46 -16.02
CA TYR A 47 2.04 2.59 -17.20
C TYR A 47 0.67 2.57 -17.88
N HIS A 48 -0.38 3.08 -17.22
CA HIS A 48 -1.74 3.00 -17.73
C HIS A 48 -2.41 4.37 -17.90
N HIS A 49 -1.99 5.39 -17.14
CA HIS A 49 -2.59 6.71 -17.24
C HIS A 49 -2.20 7.43 -18.55
N SER A 50 -3.19 8.02 -19.23
CA SER A 50 -3.02 8.64 -20.55
C SER A 50 -1.93 9.72 -20.59
N SER A 51 -1.73 10.46 -19.49
CA SER A 51 -0.74 11.53 -19.39
C SER A 51 0.72 11.06 -19.31
N THR A 52 0.97 9.77 -19.14
CA THR A 52 2.28 9.19 -18.75
C THR A 52 2.62 7.89 -19.47
N THR A 53 1.67 7.25 -20.14
CA THR A 53 1.88 5.99 -20.90
C THR A 53 3.03 6.04 -21.92
N ARG A 54 3.46 7.23 -22.36
CA ARG A 54 4.59 7.43 -23.29
C ARG A 54 5.84 7.99 -22.63
N ASP A 55 5.80 8.27 -21.34
CA ASP A 55 6.89 8.89 -20.60
C ASP A 55 8.03 7.88 -20.39
N SER A 56 9.27 8.35 -20.44
CA SER A 56 10.40 7.58 -19.96
C SER A 56 10.34 7.43 -18.42
N VAL A 57 10.12 6.19 -17.94
CA VAL A 57 9.93 5.91 -16.51
C VAL A 57 11.20 5.32 -15.87
N LYS A 58 11.62 5.88 -14.74
CA LYS A 58 12.62 5.27 -13.85
C LYS A 58 12.02 4.93 -12.50
N TRP A 59 12.00 3.65 -12.15
CA TRP A 59 11.56 3.20 -10.83
C TRP A 59 12.74 3.03 -9.87
N ILE A 60 12.60 3.54 -8.66
CA ILE A 60 13.54 3.42 -7.56
C ILE A 60 12.81 2.77 -6.39
N TRP A 61 13.29 1.61 -5.97
CA TRP A 61 12.83 0.99 -4.74
C TRP A 61 13.86 1.27 -3.64
N THR A 62 13.46 2.03 -2.62
CA THR A 62 14.41 2.49 -1.60
C THR A 62 14.76 1.41 -0.58
N GLN A 63 13.94 0.36 -0.42
CA GLN A 63 14.13 -0.71 0.55
C GLN A 63 14.43 -0.16 1.96
N HIS A 64 13.72 0.90 2.36
CA HIS A 64 13.89 1.60 3.63
C HIS A 64 15.27 2.26 3.86
N LYS A 65 16.11 2.37 2.82
CA LYS A 65 17.47 2.92 2.91
C LYS A 65 17.57 4.30 2.28
N ARG A 66 18.68 5.00 2.58
CA ARG A 66 19.15 6.12 1.75
C ARG A 66 19.56 5.57 0.38
N PHE A 67 19.41 6.41 -0.64
CA PHE A 67 19.69 6.03 -2.02
C PHE A 67 20.41 7.17 -2.73
N ASP A 68 21.37 6.82 -3.59
CA ASP A 68 22.02 7.78 -4.48
C ASP A 68 21.19 7.94 -5.76
N VAL A 69 21.09 9.19 -6.20
CA VAL A 69 20.30 9.63 -7.35
C VAL A 69 21.14 10.43 -8.35
N SER A 70 22.45 10.54 -8.12
CA SER A 70 23.38 11.34 -8.92
C SER A 70 23.35 10.99 -10.41
N SER A 71 23.14 9.72 -10.75
CA SER A 71 23.07 9.20 -12.12
C SER A 71 21.68 9.28 -12.77
N ILE A 72 20.64 9.68 -12.03
CA ILE A 72 19.24 9.63 -12.48
C ILE A 72 18.79 11.01 -12.97
N LYS A 73 18.82 11.20 -14.28
CA LYS A 73 18.53 12.50 -14.93
C LYS A 73 17.87 12.31 -16.29
N GLY A 74 17.09 13.31 -16.70
CA GLY A 74 16.48 13.38 -18.03
C GLY A 74 15.28 12.45 -18.24
N HIS A 75 14.72 11.87 -17.17
CA HIS A 75 13.50 11.08 -17.26
C HIS A 75 12.26 11.97 -17.20
N ASP A 76 11.21 11.57 -17.92
CA ASP A 76 9.90 12.21 -17.86
C ASP A 76 9.23 11.94 -16.50
N LEU A 77 9.38 10.72 -15.98
CA LEU A 77 8.81 10.30 -14.71
C LEU A 77 9.81 9.47 -13.91
N VAL A 78 10.13 9.92 -12.69
CA VAL A 78 10.85 9.11 -11.69
C VAL A 78 9.88 8.68 -10.59
N ILE A 79 9.84 7.39 -10.31
CA ILE A 79 9.00 6.81 -9.26
C ILE A 79 9.90 6.37 -8.12
N VAL A 80 9.55 6.78 -6.90
CA VAL A 80 10.30 6.42 -5.69
C VAL A 80 9.37 5.73 -4.71
N ASP A 81 9.59 4.43 -4.52
CA ASP A 81 8.77 3.60 -3.63
C ASP A 81 9.40 3.47 -2.23
N GLU A 82 8.53 3.32 -1.23
CA GLU A 82 8.86 3.10 0.19
C GLU A 82 9.64 4.23 0.90
N ILE A 83 9.25 5.48 0.71
CA ILE A 83 9.77 6.57 1.54
C ILE A 83 9.23 6.44 2.97
N ILE A 84 10.11 6.24 3.94
CA ILE A 84 9.75 6.03 5.35
C ILE A 84 10.39 7.06 6.30
N SER A 85 11.36 7.86 5.83
CA SER A 85 12.11 8.79 6.68
C SER A 85 12.33 10.15 6.03
N PRO A 86 12.22 11.26 6.78
CA PRO A 86 12.55 12.61 6.27
C PRO A 86 13.98 12.74 5.75
N ILE A 87 14.89 11.88 6.23
CA ILE A 87 16.29 11.82 5.80
C ILE A 87 16.42 11.45 4.30
N GLN A 88 15.39 10.85 3.70
CA GLN A 88 15.35 10.51 2.26
C GLN A 88 14.94 11.70 1.37
N LEU A 89 14.35 12.77 1.95
CA LEU A 89 13.81 13.91 1.18
C LEU A 89 14.85 14.71 0.39
N PRO A 90 16.11 14.88 0.86
CA PRO A 90 17.14 15.53 0.03
C PRO A 90 17.36 14.82 -1.32
N ALA A 91 17.21 13.50 -1.40
CA ALA A 91 17.32 12.76 -2.66
C ALA A 91 16.11 13.05 -3.59
N ILE A 92 14.90 13.18 -3.03
CA ILE A 92 13.71 13.60 -3.78
C ILE A 92 13.91 14.98 -4.40
N PHE A 93 14.48 15.92 -3.65
CA PHE A 93 14.74 17.26 -4.15
C PHE A 93 15.77 17.27 -5.30
N LYS A 94 16.81 16.43 -5.22
CA LYS A 94 17.76 16.23 -6.34
C LYS A 94 17.05 15.65 -7.58
N LEU A 95 16.18 14.67 -7.39
CA LEU A 95 15.39 14.09 -8.50
C LEU A 95 14.47 15.11 -9.16
N LEU A 96 13.82 15.97 -8.37
CA LEU A 96 12.97 17.06 -8.87
C LEU A 96 13.74 18.09 -9.68
N ARG A 97 15.04 18.28 -9.44
CA ARG A 97 15.88 19.17 -10.24
C ARG A 97 16.35 18.55 -11.54
N ALA A 98 16.58 17.24 -11.55
CA ALA A 98 17.18 16.52 -12.68
C ALA A 98 16.17 15.88 -13.64
N ASN A 99 14.88 15.85 -13.27
CA ASN A 99 13.83 15.14 -14.00
C ASN A 99 12.55 16.00 -14.09
N LYS A 100 11.67 15.65 -15.03
CA LYS A 100 10.45 16.43 -15.32
C LYS A 100 9.41 16.30 -14.19
N ARG A 101 9.11 15.07 -13.78
CA ARG A 101 8.17 14.74 -12.70
C ARG A 101 8.71 13.65 -11.77
N VAL A 102 8.38 13.74 -10.48
CA VAL A 102 8.66 12.71 -9.48
C VAL A 102 7.34 12.26 -8.83
N ALA A 103 7.10 10.96 -8.77
CA ALA A 103 5.98 10.37 -8.05
C ALA A 103 6.50 9.47 -6.93
N ILE A 104 5.92 9.55 -5.73
CA ILE A 104 6.43 8.86 -4.56
C ILE A 104 5.35 8.08 -3.83
N ALA A 105 5.73 6.94 -3.26
CA ALA A 105 4.97 6.24 -2.26
C ALA A 105 5.64 6.45 -0.90
N SER A 106 4.86 6.97 0.05
CA SER A 106 5.40 7.44 1.32
C SER A 106 4.57 6.97 2.51
N HIS A 107 5.26 6.62 3.59
CA HIS A 107 4.70 6.40 4.92
C HIS A 107 4.78 7.68 5.78
N LEU A 108 5.43 8.74 5.27
CA LEU A 108 5.56 10.00 5.99
C LEU A 108 4.26 10.80 5.96
N ASN A 109 4.07 11.61 7.01
CA ASN A 109 3.04 12.64 7.01
C ASN A 109 3.30 13.66 5.87
N PRO A 110 2.26 14.06 5.10
CA PRO A 110 2.35 15.07 4.05
C PRO A 110 3.05 16.38 4.43
N VAL A 111 3.00 16.78 5.70
CA VAL A 111 3.65 18.00 6.22
C VAL A 111 5.14 18.01 5.91
N TRP A 112 5.82 16.86 5.98
CA TRP A 112 7.23 16.77 5.62
C TRP A 112 7.50 17.22 4.17
N PHE A 113 6.65 16.84 3.22
CA PHE A 113 6.80 17.29 1.84
C PHE A 113 6.44 18.76 1.66
N LYS A 114 5.45 19.26 2.40
CA LYS A 114 5.11 20.69 2.39
C LYS A 114 6.26 21.56 2.90
N ILE A 115 7.03 21.08 3.88
CA ILE A 115 8.21 21.79 4.39
C ILE A 115 9.37 21.71 3.39
N PHE A 116 9.72 20.52 2.92
CA PHE A 116 10.94 20.31 2.12
C PHE A 116 10.77 20.58 0.62
N CYS A 117 9.54 20.59 0.11
CA CYS A 117 9.22 20.77 -1.31
C CYS A 117 8.19 21.89 -1.53
N HIS A 118 8.12 22.90 -0.63
CA HIS A 118 7.05 23.90 -0.60
C HIS A 118 6.83 24.63 -1.94
N SER A 119 7.90 24.90 -2.70
CA SER A 119 7.83 25.64 -3.97
C SER A 119 7.55 24.73 -5.18
N THR A 120 7.39 23.43 -4.97
CA THR A 120 7.14 22.45 -6.04
C THR A 120 5.64 22.25 -6.20
N PRO A 121 5.07 22.45 -7.40
CA PRO A 121 3.68 22.09 -7.67
C PRO A 121 3.43 20.61 -7.38
N SER A 122 2.63 20.35 -6.33
CA SER A 122 2.50 19.02 -5.73
C SER A 122 1.04 18.59 -5.64
N LEU A 123 0.77 17.31 -5.92
CA LEU A 123 -0.51 16.66 -5.62
C LEU A 123 -0.32 15.58 -4.56
N PHE A 124 -1.30 15.48 -3.66
CA PHE A 124 -1.27 14.57 -2.53
C PHE A 124 -2.47 13.62 -2.59
N PHE A 125 -2.18 12.33 -2.48
CA PHE A 125 -3.15 11.26 -2.57
C PHE A 125 -3.09 10.41 -1.30
N ARG A 126 -4.13 10.51 -0.48
CA ARG A 126 -4.26 9.70 0.74
C ARG A 126 -4.88 8.35 0.40
N THR A 127 -4.06 7.31 0.50
CA THR A 127 -4.43 5.96 0.07
C THR A 127 -5.19 5.15 1.12
N ASP A 128 -5.20 5.58 2.38
CA ASP A 128 -5.77 4.84 3.51
C ASP A 128 -7.05 5.47 4.10
N ALA A 129 -7.61 6.50 3.47
CA ALA A 129 -8.78 7.22 3.97
C ALA A 129 -10.12 6.58 3.57
N SER A 130 -10.18 5.88 2.45
CA SER A 130 -11.43 5.51 1.81
C SER A 130 -11.84 4.07 2.11
N SER A 131 -12.80 3.88 3.02
CA SER A 131 -13.43 2.57 3.24
C SER A 131 -14.14 2.03 2.00
N LYS A 132 -14.51 2.91 1.05
CA LYS A 132 -15.13 2.53 -0.22
C LYS A 132 -14.28 1.52 -1.00
N LYS A 133 -12.96 1.64 -0.99
CA LYS A 133 -12.10 0.70 -1.74
C LYS A 133 -12.17 -0.73 -1.19
N ILE A 134 -12.41 -0.89 0.11
CA ILE A 134 -12.58 -2.19 0.76
C ILE A 134 -13.92 -2.80 0.35
N ARG A 135 -14.97 -1.97 0.32
CA ARG A 135 -16.29 -2.37 -0.19
C ARG A 135 -16.22 -2.80 -1.65
N ASP A 136 -15.68 -1.94 -2.51
CA ASP A 136 -15.54 -2.20 -3.94
C ASP A 136 -14.75 -3.51 -4.17
N TYR A 137 -13.68 -3.76 -3.41
CA TYR A 137 -12.95 -5.03 -3.48
C TYR A 137 -13.80 -6.25 -3.09
N LEU A 138 -14.59 -6.16 -2.02
CA LEU A 138 -15.45 -7.24 -1.57
C LEU A 138 -16.61 -7.48 -2.55
N ASP A 139 -17.19 -6.41 -3.10
CA ASP A 139 -18.22 -6.44 -4.14
C ASP A 139 -17.68 -7.15 -5.41
N ASP A 140 -16.48 -6.77 -5.87
CA ASP A 140 -15.80 -7.40 -7.01
C ASP A 140 -15.53 -8.90 -6.80
N LYS A 141 -15.34 -9.31 -5.55
CA LYS A 141 -15.15 -10.72 -5.17
C LYS A 141 -16.45 -11.43 -4.82
N CYS A 142 -17.59 -10.74 -4.90
CA CYS A 142 -18.90 -11.23 -4.50
C CYS A 142 -18.90 -11.77 -3.06
N ILE A 143 -18.16 -11.13 -2.16
CA ILE A 143 -18.07 -11.48 -0.74
C ILE A 143 -19.05 -10.58 0.02
N PRO A 144 -20.11 -11.13 0.63
CA PRO A 144 -21.03 -10.37 1.46
C PRO A 144 -20.35 -9.76 2.69
N TYR A 145 -20.79 -8.57 3.08
CA TYR A 145 -20.34 -7.86 4.28
C TYR A 145 -21.46 -6.98 4.85
N SER A 146 -21.38 -6.69 6.14
CA SER A 146 -22.16 -5.63 6.77
C SER A 146 -21.41 -4.29 6.79
N PRO A 147 -22.10 -3.13 6.81
CA PRO A 147 -21.46 -1.84 7.01
C PRO A 147 -20.62 -1.78 8.31
N GLU A 148 -21.08 -2.47 9.35
CA GLU A 148 -20.43 -2.53 10.66
C GLU A 148 -19.07 -3.24 10.58
N SER A 149 -18.95 -4.33 9.81
CA SER A 149 -17.67 -5.04 9.66
C SER A 149 -16.65 -4.20 8.89
N ILE A 150 -17.08 -3.43 7.88
CA ILE A 150 -16.21 -2.48 7.16
C ILE A 150 -15.69 -1.39 8.12
N ILE A 151 -16.56 -0.81 8.94
CA ILE A 151 -16.17 0.21 9.92
C ILE A 151 -15.21 -0.39 10.96
N SER A 152 -15.53 -1.56 11.50
CA SER A 152 -14.71 -2.28 12.49
C SER A 152 -13.33 -2.61 11.95
N PHE A 153 -13.27 -3.12 10.71
CA PHE A 153 -12.01 -3.38 10.00
C PHE A 153 -11.20 -2.11 9.81
N CYS A 154 -11.78 -1.07 9.22
CA CYS A 154 -11.06 0.18 8.94
C CYS A 154 -10.58 0.88 10.22
N LYS A 155 -11.32 0.74 11.33
CA LYS A 155 -10.90 1.29 12.63
C LYS A 155 -9.70 0.54 13.21
N THR A 156 -9.66 -0.79 13.04
CA THR A 156 -8.63 -1.64 13.64
C THR A 156 -7.35 -1.67 12.82
N TYR A 157 -7.46 -1.86 11.50
CA TYR A 157 -6.33 -2.09 10.60
C TYR A 157 -6.05 -0.90 9.67
N GLY A 158 -6.95 0.08 9.62
CA GLY A 158 -6.95 1.08 8.56
C GLY A 158 -7.46 0.51 7.24
N SER A 159 -7.70 1.38 6.26
CA SER A 159 -8.15 0.94 4.94
C SER A 159 -6.96 0.38 4.15
N ASN A 160 -6.70 -0.92 4.26
CA ASN A 160 -5.58 -1.59 3.58
C ASN A 160 -5.97 -2.97 3.03
N TYR A 161 -5.35 -3.38 1.93
CA TYR A 161 -5.66 -4.62 1.24
C TYR A 161 -4.92 -5.84 1.81
N VAL A 162 -3.78 -5.61 2.48
CA VAL A 162 -2.94 -6.70 3.00
C VAL A 162 -3.65 -7.40 4.15
N ASP A 163 -4.07 -6.66 5.16
CA ASP A 163 -4.83 -7.22 6.29
C ASP A 163 -6.16 -7.80 5.82
N LEU A 164 -6.85 -7.13 4.88
CA LEU A 164 -8.08 -7.66 4.29
C LEU A 164 -7.85 -9.05 3.69
N GLN A 165 -6.80 -9.20 2.88
CA GLN A 165 -6.49 -10.46 2.22
C GLN A 165 -6.07 -11.53 3.25
N CYS A 166 -5.23 -11.19 4.22
CA CYS A 166 -4.87 -12.10 5.31
C CYS A 166 -6.10 -12.63 6.06
N ILE A 167 -7.07 -11.75 6.35
CA ILE A 167 -8.32 -12.12 7.02
C ILE A 167 -9.14 -13.08 6.15
N LEU A 168 -9.34 -12.74 4.87
CA LEU A 168 -10.11 -13.55 3.93
C LEU A 168 -9.45 -14.92 3.65
N GLU A 169 -8.12 -14.98 3.59
CA GLU A 169 -7.38 -16.24 3.40
C GLU A 169 -7.44 -17.13 4.65
N SER A 170 -7.41 -16.53 5.84
CA SER A 170 -7.48 -17.25 7.12
C SER A 170 -8.86 -17.88 7.38
N TYR A 171 -9.89 -17.41 6.70
CA TYR A 171 -11.25 -17.91 6.82
C TYR A 171 -11.89 -17.98 5.42
N PRO A 172 -11.71 -19.10 4.69
CA PRO A 172 -12.27 -19.30 3.35
C PRO A 172 -13.81 -19.43 3.33
N GLY A 173 -14.48 -19.02 4.40
CA GLY A 173 -15.94 -18.99 4.51
C GLY A 173 -16.59 -17.96 3.57
N LYS A 174 -17.93 -17.95 3.55
CA LYS A 174 -18.71 -17.28 2.51
C LYS A 174 -18.91 -15.77 2.70
N ASN A 175 -18.55 -15.17 3.84
CA ASN A 175 -18.77 -13.72 4.09
C ASN A 175 -17.63 -13.10 4.93
N PHE A 176 -17.48 -11.78 4.82
CA PHE A 176 -16.42 -11.02 5.47
C PHE A 176 -16.63 -10.85 6.98
N ASP A 177 -17.87 -10.78 7.44
CA ASP A 177 -18.21 -10.56 8.84
C ASP A 177 -17.69 -11.69 9.73
N ASP A 178 -17.88 -12.94 9.31
CA ASP A 178 -17.41 -14.12 10.01
C ASP A 178 -15.88 -14.23 9.95
N ALA A 179 -15.28 -13.92 8.79
CA ALA A 179 -13.83 -13.89 8.64
C ALA A 179 -13.18 -12.88 9.60
N LEU A 180 -13.75 -11.67 9.69
CA LEU A 180 -13.27 -10.63 10.58
C LEU A 180 -13.43 -11.02 12.05
N LYS A 181 -14.60 -11.53 12.46
CA LYS A 181 -14.84 -12.02 13.83
C LYS A 181 -13.87 -13.14 14.20
N TRP A 182 -13.63 -14.06 13.28
CA TRP A 182 -12.69 -15.15 13.46
C TRP A 182 -11.28 -14.59 13.70
N ASN A 183 -10.78 -13.74 12.80
CA ASN A 183 -9.46 -13.13 12.95
C ASN A 183 -9.31 -12.37 14.28
N GLN A 184 -10.31 -11.57 14.65
CA GLN A 184 -10.32 -10.81 15.90
C GLN A 184 -10.29 -11.72 17.15
N LYS A 185 -10.96 -12.87 17.11
CA LYS A 185 -10.91 -13.87 18.20
C LYS A 185 -9.50 -14.46 18.36
N PHE A 186 -8.81 -14.77 17.26
CA PHE A 186 -7.44 -15.31 17.32
C PHE A 186 -6.42 -14.28 17.78
N ASN A 187 -6.57 -13.01 17.39
CA ASN A 187 -5.68 -11.94 17.83
C ASN A 187 -5.76 -11.66 19.34
N GLN A 188 -6.81 -12.13 20.03
CA GLN A 188 -6.93 -12.05 21.49
C GLN A 188 -6.19 -13.17 22.23
N ILE A 189 -5.71 -14.20 21.52
CA ILE A 189 -4.95 -15.29 22.12
C ILE A 189 -3.56 -14.75 22.46
N THR A 190 -3.32 -14.48 23.74
CA THR A 190 -1.98 -14.13 24.23
C THR A 190 -1.21 -15.41 24.50
N SER A 191 0.02 -15.49 23.97
CA SER A 191 0.95 -16.56 24.33
C SER A 191 1.42 -16.34 25.76
N PHE A 192 0.92 -17.17 26.69
CA PHE A 192 1.50 -17.25 28.02
C PHE A 192 2.83 -18.00 27.92
N VAL A 193 3.93 -17.34 28.27
CA VAL A 193 5.22 -18.01 28.48
C VAL A 193 5.34 -18.27 29.98
N PRO A 194 5.22 -19.52 30.46
CA PRO A 194 5.42 -19.83 31.86
C PRO A 194 6.86 -19.52 32.25
N LYS A 195 7.09 -18.83 33.38
CA LYS A 195 8.45 -18.58 33.91
C LYS A 195 9.25 -19.89 34.14
N ASN A 196 8.55 -20.98 34.43
CA ASN A 196 9.12 -22.30 34.70
C ASN A 196 8.50 -23.34 33.76
N TRP A 197 8.67 -23.19 32.45
CA TRP A 197 8.27 -24.23 31.51
C TRP A 197 9.25 -25.41 31.59
N ILE A 198 8.81 -26.52 32.18
CA ILE A 198 9.53 -27.79 32.11
C ILE A 198 8.92 -28.58 30.95
N PRO A 199 9.63 -28.82 29.83
CA PRO A 199 9.13 -29.66 28.76
C PRO A 199 8.85 -31.07 29.29
N SER A 200 7.58 -31.44 29.37
CA SER A 200 7.19 -32.84 29.59
C SER A 200 7.30 -33.57 28.25
N ILE A 201 8.45 -34.20 28.00
CA ILE A 201 8.53 -35.17 26.91
C ILE A 201 7.59 -36.33 27.28
N PRO A 202 6.57 -36.65 26.47
CA PRO A 202 5.71 -37.78 26.76
C PRO A 202 6.56 -39.06 26.77
N LYS A 203 6.65 -39.71 27.94
CA LYS A 203 7.22 -41.05 28.03
C LYS A 203 6.23 -42.01 27.37
N LEU A 204 6.47 -42.30 26.09
CA LEU A 204 5.80 -43.40 25.42
C LEU A 204 6.24 -44.69 26.12
N LYS A 205 5.31 -45.33 26.83
CA LYS A 205 5.52 -46.70 27.30
C LYS A 205 5.42 -47.59 26.06
N PHE A 206 6.57 -48.02 25.56
CA PHE A 206 6.63 -49.19 24.71
C PHE A 206 6.89 -50.36 25.66
N ASP A 207 5.90 -51.25 25.76
CA ASP A 207 6.02 -52.53 26.48
C ASP A 207 7.08 -53.42 25.80
#